data_AF-A0A2A4LLE5-F1
#
_entry.id   AF-A0A2A4LLE5-F1
#
_cell.length_a   1.000
_cell.length_b   1.000
_cell.length_c   1.000
_cell.angle_alpha   90.00
_cell.angle_beta   90.00
_cell.angle_gamma   90.00
#
_symmetry.space_group_name_H-M   'P 1'
#
loop_
_entity.id
_entity.type
_entity.pdbx_description
1 polymer ?
#
loop_
_entity_poly.entity_id
_entity_poly.type
_entity_poly.pdbx_seq_one_letter_code
_entity_poly.pdbx_strand_id
1 'polypeptide(L)'
;MLSIASGRTVKHCVSIDGADQNGIIMITWLKIWTLPVGFVVGWLILSANDWNFGFQFLSRHAFDQFLGIYSSALGVEVDELPGMLGKALLLDSWLIAAFIAFRKRKVLFPWIARKLQLAKA
;
A
#
# COMPACT_ATOMS: atom_id res chain seq x y z
N MET A 1 -40.20 32.99 33.11
CA MET A 1 -38.75 33.21 33.26
C MET A 1 -38.05 31.86 33.23
N LEU A 2 -37.32 31.61 32.14
CA LEU A 2 -36.24 30.63 31.89
C LEU A 2 -36.37 29.20 32.43
N SER A 3 -36.88 28.30 31.58
CA SER A 3 -36.59 26.85 31.62
C SER A 3 -35.43 26.58 30.65
N ILE A 4 -34.22 26.41 31.19
CA ILE A 4 -33.02 26.03 30.41
C ILE A 4 -32.99 24.50 30.35
N ALA A 5 -33.48 23.96 29.24
CA ALA A 5 -33.36 22.55 28.91
C ALA A 5 -31.91 22.21 28.54
N SER A 6 -31.31 21.42 29.44
CA SER A 6 -30.11 20.60 29.34
C SER A 6 -29.59 20.34 27.91
N GLY A 7 -28.30 20.63 27.73
CA GLY A 7 -27.54 20.47 26.50
C GLY A 7 -27.56 19.04 25.95
N ARG A 8 -27.95 18.96 24.68
CA ARG A 8 -27.92 17.79 23.82
C ARG A 8 -26.46 17.36 23.62
N THR A 9 -26.00 16.40 24.42
CA THR A 9 -24.73 15.70 24.14
C THR A 9 -24.96 14.83 22.91
N VAL A 10 -24.56 15.34 21.75
CA VAL A 10 -24.36 14.53 20.54
C VAL A 10 -23.22 13.56 20.82
N LYS A 11 -23.55 12.43 21.45
CA LYS A 11 -22.69 11.27 21.44
C LYS A 11 -22.54 10.88 19.96
N HIS A 12 -21.34 11.12 19.44
CA HIS A 12 -20.81 10.51 18.24
C HIS A 12 -20.84 8.98 18.44
N CYS A 13 -22.02 8.37 18.32
CA CYS A 13 -22.15 6.94 18.18
C CYS A 13 -21.90 6.66 16.70
N VAL A 14 -20.62 6.56 16.31
CA VAL A 14 -20.26 5.89 15.07
C VAL A 14 -20.66 4.43 15.27
N SER A 15 -21.91 4.11 14.94
CA SER A 15 -22.37 2.74 14.77
C SER A 15 -21.62 2.19 13.57
N ILE A 16 -20.56 1.43 13.85
CA ILE A 16 -19.89 0.64 12.82
C ILE A 16 -20.86 -0.50 12.51
N ASP A 17 -21.77 -0.25 11.55
CA ASP A 17 -22.72 -1.26 11.10
C ASP A 17 -21.94 -2.49 10.62
N GLY A 18 -22.30 -3.69 11.09
CA GLY A 18 -21.59 -4.94 10.80
C GLY A 18 -21.45 -5.30 9.31
N ALA A 19 -22.05 -4.53 8.40
CA ALA A 19 -21.81 -4.61 6.95
C ALA A 19 -20.44 -4.06 6.52
N ASP A 20 -19.80 -3.20 7.32
CA ASP A 20 -18.46 -2.63 7.06
C ASP A 20 -17.32 -3.58 7.46
N GLN A 21 -17.57 -4.54 8.36
CA GLN A 21 -16.59 -5.47 8.91
C GLN A 21 -15.80 -6.20 7.82
N ASN A 22 -16.47 -6.64 6.74
CA ASN A 22 -15.81 -7.32 5.63
C ASN A 22 -14.80 -6.42 4.89
N GLY A 23 -15.04 -5.11 4.87
CA GLY A 23 -14.11 -4.11 4.32
C GLY A 23 -12.91 -3.89 5.25
N ILE A 24 -13.15 -3.82 6.56
CA ILE A 24 -12.11 -3.66 7.58
C ILE A 24 -11.21 -4.91 7.65
N ILE A 25 -11.79 -6.11 7.61
CA ILE A 25 -11.04 -7.38 7.62
C ILE A 25 -10.14 -7.43 6.38
N MET A 26 -10.70 -7.18 5.18
CA MET A 26 -9.92 -7.19 3.93
C MET A 26 -8.75 -6.20 3.94
N ILE A 27 -8.98 -4.97 4.43
CA ILE A 27 -7.92 -3.94 4.46
C ILE A 27 -6.85 -4.24 5.52
N THR A 28 -7.22 -4.91 6.61
CA THR A 28 -6.30 -5.32 7.67
C THR A 28 -5.35 -6.41 7.17
N TRP A 29 -5.88 -7.41 6.45
CA TRP A 29 -5.05 -8.42 5.78
C TRP A 29 -4.11 -7.82 4.75
N LEU A 30 -4.58 -6.86 3.95
CA LEU A 30 -3.69 -6.14 3.02
C LEU A 30 -2.59 -5.40 3.79
N LYS A 31 -2.91 -4.63 4.83
CA LYS A 31 -1.90 -3.86 5.58
C LYS A 31 -0.82 -4.74 6.19
N ILE A 32 -1.20 -5.87 6.78
CA ILE A 32 -0.27 -6.83 7.37
C ILE A 32 0.68 -7.40 6.30
N TRP A 33 0.17 -7.64 5.10
CA TRP A 33 0.95 -8.17 3.98
C TRP A 33 1.78 -7.09 3.26
N THR A 34 1.26 -5.88 3.12
CA THR A 34 1.94 -4.73 2.51
C THR A 34 3.08 -4.22 3.39
N LEU A 35 3.03 -4.43 4.71
CA LEU A 35 4.09 -4.00 5.64
C LEU A 35 5.46 -4.65 5.34
N PRO A 36 5.60 -5.99 5.29
CA PRO A 36 6.87 -6.63 4.94
C PRO A 36 7.29 -6.36 3.48
N VAL A 37 6.33 -6.29 2.55
CA VAL A 37 6.63 -5.97 1.14
C VAL A 37 7.20 -4.55 1.02
N GLY A 38 6.55 -3.57 1.64
CA GLY A 38 7.01 -2.19 1.68
C GLY A 38 8.35 -2.03 2.37
N PHE A 39 8.63 -2.84 3.39
CA PHE A 39 9.95 -2.90 4.02
C PHE A 39 11.03 -3.37 3.04
N VAL A 40 10.80 -4.46 2.31
CA VAL A 40 11.74 -4.98 1.30
C VAL A 40 11.93 -3.98 0.17
N VAL A 41 10.87 -3.35 -0.33
CA VAL A 41 10.94 -2.31 -1.37
C VAL A 41 11.73 -1.11 -0.87
N GLY A 42 11.44 -0.64 0.34
CA GLY A 42 12.14 0.47 0.97
C GLY A 42 13.63 0.18 1.09
N TRP A 43 13.97 -1.01 1.58
CA TRP A 43 15.36 -1.46 1.68
C TRP A 43 16.04 -1.56 0.32
N LEU A 44 15.37 -2.11 -0.70
CA LEU A 44 15.86 -2.20 -2.08
C LEU A 44 16.17 -0.81 -2.67
N ILE A 45 15.29 0.17 -2.44
CA ILE A 45 15.50 1.56 -2.88
C ILE A 45 16.65 2.21 -2.11
N LEU A 46 16.70 2.06 -0.79
CA LEU A 46 17.77 2.64 0.04
C LEU A 46 19.14 2.09 -0.37
N SER A 47 19.24 0.77 -0.53
CA SER A 47 20.48 0.10 -0.92
C SER A 47 20.89 0.43 -2.36
N ALA A 48 19.93 0.58 -3.28
CA ALA A 48 20.22 1.04 -4.64
C ALA A 48 20.77 2.47 -4.70
N ASN A 49 20.39 3.34 -3.76
CA ASN A 49 20.89 4.71 -3.65
C ASN A 49 22.10 4.84 -2.68
N ASP A 50 22.62 3.72 -2.17
CA ASP A 50 23.69 3.63 -1.15
C ASP A 50 23.44 4.49 0.10
N TRP A 51 22.16 4.63 0.49
CA TRP A 51 21.75 5.32 1.71
C TRP A 51 21.88 4.40 2.91
N ASN A 52 23.13 4.22 3.34
CA ASN A 52 23.47 3.28 4.39
C ASN A 52 23.34 3.86 5.82
N PHE A 53 23.29 5.18 6.01
CA PHE A 53 23.15 5.85 7.33
C PHE A 53 24.14 5.33 8.42
N GLY A 54 25.26 4.71 8.03
CA GLY A 54 26.19 4.03 8.93
C GLY A 54 25.87 2.55 9.23
N PHE A 55 24.75 2.02 8.76
CA PHE A 55 24.39 0.61 8.86
C PHE A 55 24.88 -0.17 7.64
N GLN A 56 25.71 -1.20 7.87
CA GLN A 56 26.22 -2.07 6.81
C GLN A 56 25.11 -2.84 6.06
N PHE A 57 24.02 -3.18 6.74
CA PHE A 57 22.88 -3.89 6.13
C PHE A 57 22.16 -3.10 5.04
N LEU A 58 22.12 -1.77 5.15
CA LEU A 58 21.49 -0.89 4.16
C LEU A 58 22.43 -0.58 2.98
N SER A 59 23.69 -1.00 3.06
CA SER A 59 24.67 -0.77 1.99
C SER A 59 24.35 -1.57 0.74
N ARG A 60 24.92 -1.14 -0.38
CA ARG A 60 24.86 -1.90 -1.63
C ARG A 60 25.51 -3.28 -1.50
N HIS A 61 26.62 -3.36 -0.76
CA HIS A 61 27.37 -4.60 -0.61
C HIS A 61 26.56 -5.71 0.08
N ALA A 62 25.88 -5.39 1.18
CA ALA A 62 25.03 -6.36 1.86
C ALA A 62 23.91 -6.86 0.95
N PHE A 63 23.27 -5.97 0.21
CA PHE A 63 22.21 -6.31 -0.73
C PHE A 63 22.69 -7.26 -1.84
N ASP A 64 23.86 -6.98 -2.44
CA ASP A 64 24.45 -7.86 -3.45
C ASP A 64 24.78 -9.25 -2.89
N GLN A 65 25.17 -9.36 -1.60
CA GLN A 65 25.36 -10.66 -0.94
C GLN A 65 24.03 -11.44 -0.83
N PHE A 66 22.95 -10.78 -0.42
CA PHE A 66 21.63 -11.43 -0.37
C PHE A 66 21.15 -11.84 -1.76
N LEU A 67 21.31 -10.98 -2.77
CA LEU A 67 21.00 -11.34 -4.15
C LEU A 67 21.82 -12.52 -4.63
N GLY A 68 23.11 -12.61 -4.27
CA GLY A 68 23.94 -13.78 -4.53
C GLY A 68 23.33 -15.07 -3.97
N ILE A 69 22.86 -15.04 -2.72
CA ILE A 69 22.18 -16.19 -2.10
C ILE A 69 20.89 -16.53 -2.86
N TYR A 70 20.05 -15.55 -3.17
CA TYR A 70 18.79 -15.79 -3.91
C TYR A 70 19.03 -16.28 -5.34
N SER A 71 20.03 -15.74 -6.03
CA SER A 71 20.43 -16.15 -7.38
C SER A 71 20.84 -17.62 -7.41
N SER A 72 21.60 -18.06 -6.40
CA SER A 72 22.03 -19.45 -6.26
C SER A 72 20.86 -20.39 -5.99
N ALA A 73 19.83 -19.93 -5.28
CA ALA A 73 18.61 -20.69 -5.04
C ALA A 73 17.67 -20.73 -6.26
N LEU A 74 17.60 -19.65 -7.04
CA LEU A 74 16.75 -19.55 -8.24
C LEU A 74 17.40 -20.11 -9.51
N GLY A 75 18.73 -20.23 -9.55
CA GLY A 75 19.48 -20.57 -10.77
C GLY A 75 19.47 -19.47 -11.82
N VAL A 76 19.31 -18.21 -11.42
CA VAL A 76 19.24 -17.03 -12.29
C VAL A 76 20.47 -16.16 -12.04
N GLU A 77 20.92 -15.39 -13.03
CA GLU A 77 22.08 -14.50 -12.89
C GLU A 77 21.77 -13.30 -11.97
N VAL A 78 22.77 -12.86 -11.19
CA VAL A 78 22.60 -11.82 -10.15
C VAL A 78 22.18 -10.47 -10.73
N ASP A 79 22.67 -10.15 -11.95
CA ASP A 79 22.41 -8.86 -12.60
C ASP A 79 20.97 -8.70 -13.11
N GLU A 80 20.29 -9.80 -13.45
CA GLU A 80 18.89 -9.75 -13.91
C GLU A 80 17.90 -9.64 -12.74
N LEU A 81 18.29 -10.16 -11.57
CA LEU A 81 17.46 -10.27 -10.38
C LEU A 81 16.86 -8.93 -9.89
N PRO A 82 17.61 -7.82 -9.76
CA PRO A 82 17.03 -6.53 -9.34
C PRO A 82 16.01 -5.99 -10.36
N GLY A 83 16.23 -6.23 -11.65
CA GLY A 83 15.27 -5.87 -12.71
C GLY A 83 13.97 -6.68 -12.62
N MET A 84 14.07 -7.97 -12.31
CA MET A 84 12.91 -8.85 -12.10
C MET A 84 12.16 -8.49 -10.82
N LEU A 85 12.87 -8.21 -9.71
CA LEU A 85 12.31 -7.75 -8.45
C LEU A 85 11.52 -6.44 -8.61
N GLY A 86 12.11 -5.46 -9.29
CA GLY A 86 11.43 -4.19 -9.57
C GLY A 86 10.13 -4.38 -10.35
N LYS A 87 10.15 -5.23 -11.40
CA LYS A 87 8.95 -5.57 -12.18
C LYS A 87 7.90 -6.31 -11.36
N ALA A 88 8.31 -7.26 -10.52
CA ALA A 88 7.41 -8.03 -9.66
C ALA A 88 6.69 -7.11 -8.65
N LEU A 89 7.44 -6.20 -8.01
CA LEU A 89 6.88 -5.24 -7.05
C LEU A 89 5.93 -4.23 -7.70
N LEU A 90 6.27 -3.77 -8.92
CA LEU A 90 5.42 -2.87 -9.68
C LEU A 90 4.12 -3.55 -10.11
N LEU A 91 4.20 -4.80 -10.59
CA LEU A 91 3.04 -5.60 -10.94
C LEU A 91 2.14 -5.85 -9.72
N ASP A 92 2.73 -6.20 -8.59
CA ASP A 92 2.00 -6.46 -7.35
C ASP A 92 1.22 -5.22 -6.85
N SER A 93 1.90 -4.07 -6.82
CA SER A 93 1.28 -2.79 -6.46
C SER A 93 0.13 -2.42 -7.41
N TRP A 94 0.32 -2.68 -8.71
CA TRP A 94 -0.73 -2.49 -9.70
C TRP A 94 -1.91 -3.44 -9.45
N LEU A 95 -1.68 -4.72 -9.17
CA LEU A 95 -2.75 -5.68 -8.88
C LEU A 95 -3.60 -5.25 -7.68
N ILE A 96 -2.98 -4.76 -6.60
CA ILE A 96 -3.69 -4.22 -5.44
C ILE A 96 -4.53 -3.00 -5.83
N ALA A 97 -3.94 -2.05 -6.55
CA ALA A 97 -4.65 -0.86 -7.02
C ALA A 97 -5.82 -1.22 -7.94
N ALA A 98 -5.63 -2.18 -8.85
CA ALA A 98 -6.65 -2.68 -9.75
C ALA A 98 -7.78 -3.37 -8.98
N PHE A 99 -7.46 -4.22 -7.99
CA PHE A 99 -8.45 -4.89 -7.16
C PHE A 99 -9.31 -3.89 -6.37
N ILE A 100 -8.68 -2.87 -5.77
CA ILE A 100 -9.38 -1.80 -5.05
C ILE A 100 -10.25 -0.99 -6.02
N ALA A 101 -9.73 -0.59 -7.18
CA ALA A 101 -10.46 0.15 -8.19
C ALA A 101 -11.68 -0.63 -8.71
N PHE A 102 -11.53 -1.93 -8.95
CA PHE A 102 -12.62 -2.80 -9.42
C PHE A 102 -13.72 -2.98 -8.38
N ARG A 103 -13.37 -2.98 -7.10
CA ARG A 103 -14.33 -3.06 -5.99
C ARG A 103 -15.04 -1.72 -5.75
N LYS A 104 -14.31 -0.60 -5.90
CA LYS A 104 -14.84 0.78 -5.73
C LYS A 104 -15.49 1.33 -7.00
N ARG A 105 -15.55 0.57 -8.09
CA ARG A 105 -16.08 0.99 -9.40
C ARG A 105 -17.43 1.72 -9.31
N LYS A 106 -18.37 1.19 -8.51
CA LYS A 106 -19.72 1.77 -8.36
C LYS A 106 -19.73 3.14 -7.69
N VAL A 107 -18.69 3.50 -6.95
CA VAL A 107 -18.54 4.79 -6.26
C VAL A 107 -17.69 5.76 -7.09
N LEU A 108 -16.60 5.28 -7.70
CA LEU A 108 -15.69 6.12 -8.48
C LEU A 108 -16.30 6.62 -9.80
N PHE A 109 -16.95 5.76 -10.58
CA PHE A 109 -17.48 6.14 -11.90
C PHE A 109 -18.45 7.34 -11.88
N PRO A 110 -19.48 7.39 -11.01
CA PRO A 110 -20.37 8.54 -10.94
C PRO A 110 -19.73 9.81 -10.35
N TRP A 111 -18.61 9.71 -9.63
CA TRP A 111 -17.85 10.88 -9.16
C TRP A 111 -16.96 11.45 -10.28
N ILE A 112 -16.24 10.59 -11.02
CA ILE A 112 -15.41 10.99 -12.17
C ILE A 112 -16.29 11.56 -13.29
N ALA A 113 -17.42 10.91 -13.60
CA ALA A 113 -18.34 11.39 -14.62
C ALA A 113 -18.85 12.82 -14.33
N ARG A 114 -19.20 13.11 -13.07
CA ARG A 114 -19.57 14.48 -12.64
C ARG A 114 -18.42 15.48 -12.78
N LYS A 115 -17.19 15.10 -12.42
CA LYS A 115 -16.00 15.97 -12.58
C LYS A 115 -15.67 16.26 -14.04
N LEU A 116 -15.78 15.27 -14.93
CA LEU A 116 -15.55 15.44 -16.37
C LEU A 116 -16.66 16.27 -17.04
N GLN A 117 -17.90 16.17 -16.57
CA GLN A 117 -19.01 17.00 -17.05
C GLN A 117 -18.82 18.49 -16.70
N LEU A 118 -18.30 18.79 -15.51
CA LEU A 118 -18.00 20.16 -15.08
C LEU A 118 -16.79 20.78 -15.81
N ALA A 119 -15.87 19.97 -16.33
CA ALA A 119 -14.73 20.45 -17.13
C ALA A 119 -15.09 20.71 -18.60
N LYS A 120 -16.28 20.28 -19.03
CA LYS A 120 -16.77 20.43 -20.41
C LYS A 120 -17.82 21.54 -20.56
N ALA A 121 -18.28 22.13 -19.45
CA ALA A 121 -19.22 23.26 -19.40
C ALA A 121 -18.44 24.56 -19.12
#